data_AF-A0A957A8P1-F1
#
_entry.id   AF-A0A957A8P1-F1
#
_cell.length_a   1.000
_cell.length_b   1.000
_cell.length_c   1.000
_cell.angle_alpha   90.00
_cell.angle_beta   90.00
_cell.angle_gamma   90.00
#
_symmetry.space_group_name_H-M   'P 1'
#
loop_
_entity.id
_entity.type
_entity.pdbx_description
1 polymer ?
#
loop_
_entity_poly.entity_id
_entity_poly.type
_entity_poly.pdbx_seq_one_letter_code
_entity_poly.pdbx_strand_id
1 'polypeptide(L)' 'MKRRGWNTLSSGQKRGIGLGGLIQAGLLLFALRDWFRRPDDQIRGRKLFWLPALFVNFLGPIAYLTVGRQR' A
#
# COMPACT_ATOMS: atom_id res chain seq x y z
N MET A 1 -26.62 -16.38 10.06
CA MET A 1 -25.59 -15.36 10.36
C MET A 1 -26.10 -13.98 9.90
N LYS A 2 -26.28 -13.01 10.80
CA LYS A 2 -26.70 -11.63 10.43
C LYS A 2 -25.54 -10.97 9.65
N ARG A 3 -25.71 -10.73 8.35
CA ARG A 3 -24.75 -9.94 7.57
C ARG A 3 -24.79 -8.51 8.09
N ARG A 4 -23.70 -8.01 8.67
CA ARG A 4 -23.58 -6.60 9.04
C ARG A 4 -23.50 -5.77 7.76
N GLY A 5 -24.58 -5.06 7.45
CA GLY A 5 -24.62 -4.11 6.34
C GLY A 5 -23.90 -2.81 6.71
N TRP A 6 -23.42 -2.07 5.72
CA TRP A 6 -22.73 -0.78 5.91
C TRP A 6 -23.50 0.19 6.84
N ASN A 7 -24.84 0.18 6.78
CA ASN A 7 -25.69 1.00 7.63
C ASN A 7 -25.70 0.61 9.11
N THR A 8 -25.20 -0.57 9.47
CA THR A 8 -25.07 -1.04 10.87
C THR A 8 -23.74 -0.67 11.51
N LEU A 9 -22.80 -0.07 10.76
CA LEU A 9 -21.51 0.37 11.27
C LEU A 9 -21.65 1.68 12.02
N SER A 10 -20.98 1.78 13.17
CA SER A 10 -20.88 3.04 13.91
C SER A 10 -20.13 4.10 13.09
N SER A 11 -20.36 5.38 13.40
CA SER A 11 -19.65 6.50 12.75
C SER A 11 -18.12 6.35 12.85
N GLY A 12 -17.62 5.79 13.97
CA GLY A 12 -16.21 5.48 14.16
C GLY A 12 -15.70 4.40 13.22
N GLN A 13 -16.47 3.32 13.01
CA GLN A 13 -16.08 2.23 12.10
C GLN A 13 -16.03 2.68 10.64
N LYS A 14 -17.02 3.47 10.19
CA LYS A 14 -17.03 4.04 8.83
C LYS A 14 -15.83 4.95 8.59
N ARG A 15 -15.50 5.81 9.57
CA ARG A 15 -14.31 6.67 9.53
C ARG A 15 -13.03 5.85 9.49
N GLY A 16 -12.91 4.81 10.32
CA GLY A 16 -11.75 3.92 10.33
C GLY A 16 -11.50 3.25 8.98
N ILE A 17 -12.57 2.72 8.34
CA ILE A 17 -12.47 2.11 7.00
C ILE A 17 -12.06 3.16 5.96
N GLY A 18 -12.67 4.35 5.98
CA GLY A 18 -12.33 5.43 5.06
C GLY A 18 -10.88 5.91 5.20
N LEU A 19 -10.43 6.13 6.44
CA LEU A 19 -9.04 6.51 6.73
C LEU A 19 -8.06 5.42 6.35
N GLY A 20 -8.36 4.16 6.66
CA GLY A 20 -7.54 3.02 6.26
C GLY A 20 -7.36 2.96 4.74
N GLY A 21 -8.46 3.13 3.98
CA GLY A 21 -8.41 3.18 2.52
C GLY A 21 -7.59 4.35 1.98
N LEU A 22 -7.73 5.55 2.56
CA LEU A 22 -6.93 6.72 2.18
C LEU A 22 -5.43 6.50 2.43
N ILE A 23 -5.08 5.94 3.59
CA ILE A 23 -3.69 5.62 3.93
C ILE A 23 -3.14 4.58 2.95
N GLN A 24 -3.90 3.52 2.67
CA GLN A 24 -3.48 2.47 1.73
C GLN A 24 -3.25 3.04 0.33
N ALA A 25 -4.18 3.84 -0.18
CA ALA A 25 -4.09 4.46 -1.49
C ALA A 25 -2.89 5.42 -1.57
N GLY A 26 -2.71 6.27 -0.56
CA GLY A 26 -1.58 7.19 -0.47
C GLY A 26 -0.24 6.46 -0.44
N LEU A 27 -0.15 5.38 0.34
CA LEU A 27 1.05 4.57 0.47
C LEU A 27 1.40 3.86 -0.85
N LEU A 28 0.40 3.28 -1.52
CA LEU A 28 0.56 2.64 -2.82
C LEU A 28 1.01 3.65 -3.89
N LEU A 29 0.36 4.82 -3.97
CA LEU A 29 0.72 5.87 -4.93
C LEU A 29 2.14 6.39 -4.68
N PHE A 30 2.51 6.59 -3.42
CA PHE A 30 3.85 7.03 -3.06
C PHE A 30 4.91 5.99 -3.44
N ALA A 31 4.66 4.72 -3.14
CA ALA A 31 5.57 3.63 -3.46
C ALA A 31 5.70 3.41 -4.98
N LEU A 32 4.60 3.48 -5.74
CA LEU A 32 4.62 3.41 -7.21
C LEU A 32 5.38 4.59 -7.83
N ARG A 33 5.14 5.81 -7.33
CA ARG A 33 5.85 7.01 -7.81
C ARG A 33 7.35 6.91 -7.56
N ASP A 34 7.74 6.38 -6.40
CA ASP A 34 9.13 6.14 -6.09
C ASP A 34 9.74 5.04 -6.98
N TRP A 35 9.05 3.91 -7.13
CA TRP A 35 9.46 2.82 -8.01
C TRP A 35 9.66 3.28 -9.46
N PHE A 36 8.75 4.13 -9.97
CA PHE A 36 8.84 4.64 -11.33
C PHE A 36 10.04 5.59 -11.50
N ARG A 37 10.33 6.42 -10.50
CA ARG A 37 11.43 7.39 -10.56
C ARG A 37 12.81 6.80 -10.30
N ARG A 38 12.91 5.72 -9.53
CA ARG A 38 14.20 5.12 -9.19
C ARG A 38 14.73 4.26 -10.34
N PRO A 39 15.98 4.45 -10.75
CA PRO A 39 16.65 3.53 -11.65
C PRO A 39 16.93 2.19 -10.95
N ASP A 40 17.07 1.12 -11.74
CA ASP A 40 17.10 -0.27 -11.28
C ASP A 40 18.28 -0.57 -10.32
N ASP A 41 19.35 0.22 -10.41
CA ASP A 41 20.53 0.19 -9.54
C ASP A 41 20.26 0.65 -8.09
N GLN A 42 19.19 1.42 -7.88
CA GLN A 42 18.77 1.90 -6.55
C GLN A 42 17.66 1.04 -5.93
N ILE A 43 17.35 -0.11 -6.53
CA ILE A 43 16.34 -1.03 -6.04
C ILE A 43 17.01 -2.36 -5.74
N ARG A 44 16.78 -2.92 -4.56
CA ARG A 44 17.33 -4.23 -4.20
C ARG A 44 16.71 -5.33 -5.06
N GLY A 45 17.51 -5.91 -5.94
CA GLY A 45 17.09 -6.98 -6.84
C GLY A 45 16.40 -6.46 -8.11
N ARG A 46 15.66 -7.33 -8.81
CA ARG A 46 15.00 -6.93 -10.07
C ARG A 46 13.83 -6.01 -9.79
N LYS A 47 13.88 -4.78 -10.31
CA LYS A 47 12.84 -3.76 -10.18
C LYS A 47 11.42 -4.30 -10.44
N LEU A 48 11.26 -5.13 -11.47
CA LEU A 48 9.97 -5.74 -11.83
C LEU A 48 9.36 -6.65 -10.75
N PHE A 49 10.16 -7.26 -9.86
CA PHE A 49 9.61 -8.09 -8.77
C PHE A 49 8.94 -7.26 -7.68
N TRP A 50 9.32 -5.99 -7.53
CA TRP A 50 8.67 -5.10 -6.58
C TRP A 50 7.29 -4.65 -7.04
N LEU A 51 7.02 -4.63 -8.35
CA LEU A 51 5.73 -4.22 -8.88
C LEU A 51 4.55 -5.04 -8.31
N PRO A 52 4.51 -6.38 -8.39
CA PRO A 52 3.44 -7.17 -7.77
C PRO A 52 3.48 -7.09 -6.24
N ALA A 53 4.66 -6.94 -5.63
CA ALA A 53 4.78 -6.77 -4.19
C ALA A 53 4.02 -5.53 -3.70
N LEU A 54 4.07 -4.40 -4.42
CA LEU A 54 3.36 -3.17 -4.08
C LEU A 54 1.83 -3.35 -3.97
N PHE A 55 1.23 -4.32 -4.65
CA PHE A 55 -0.22 -4.56 -4.60
C PHE A 55 -0.64 -5.44 -3.40
N VAL A 56 0.30 -5.91 -2.58
CA VAL A 56 0.00 -6.74 -1.40
C VAL A 56 -0.43 -5.85 -0.22
N ASN A 57 -1.69 -5.40 -0.21
CA ASN A 57 -2.29 -4.58 0.86
C ASN A 57 -1.31 -3.48 1.36
N PHE A 58 -1.16 -3.32 2.69
CA PHE A 58 -0.18 -2.42 3.28
C PHE A 58 1.23 -3.02 3.31
N LEU A 59 1.36 -4.34 3.40
CA LEU A 59 2.64 -5.02 3.56
C LEU A 59 3.58 -4.77 2.36
N GLY A 60 3.01 -4.75 1.16
CA GLY A 60 3.72 -4.51 -0.08
C GLY A 60 4.44 -3.17 -0.16
N PRO A 61 3.69 -2.06 -0.13
CA PRO A 61 4.28 -0.73 -0.13
C PRO A 61 5.22 -0.48 1.05
N ILE A 62 4.90 -0.97 2.26
CA ILE A 62 5.80 -0.88 3.41
C ILE A 62 7.11 -1.61 3.12
N ALA A 63 7.06 -2.88 2.72
CA ALA A 63 8.24 -3.69 2.43
C ALA A 63 9.12 -3.07 1.33
N TYR A 64 8.51 -2.51 0.28
CA TYR A 64 9.25 -1.79 -0.75
C TYR A 64 9.96 -0.55 -0.20
N LEU A 65 9.25 0.28 0.57
CA LEU A 65 9.81 1.52 1.11
C LEU A 65 10.90 1.28 2.16
N THR A 66 10.82 0.19 2.93
CA THR A 66 11.78 -0.14 4.01
C THR A 66 12.91 -1.05 3.55
N VAL A 67 12.63 -2.05 2.71
CA VAL A 67 13.59 -3.09 2.30
C VAL A 67 13.95 -2.98 0.83
N GLY A 68 12.99 -2.64 -0.04
CA GLY A 68 13.20 -2.59 -1.49
C GLY A 68 14.03 -1.41 -1.98
N ARG A 69 14.00 -0.28 -1.27
CA ARG A 69 14.85 0.88 -1.55
C ARG A 69 16.30 0.59 -1.17
N GLN A 70 17.20 0.79 -2.13
CA GLN A 70 18.62 0.97 -1.88
C GLN A 70 18.92 2.49 -1.98
N ARG A 71 19.73 3.01 -1.04
CA ARG A 71 20.12 4.43 -1.06
C ARG A 71 21.09 4.69 -2.20
#